data_AF-A0A844AYK9-F1
#
_entry.id   AF-A0A844AYK9-F1
#
_cell.length_a   1.000
_cell.length_b   1.000
_cell.length_c   1.000
_cell.angle_alpha   90.00
_cell.angle_beta   90.00
_cell.angle_gamma   90.00
#
_symmetry.space_group_name_H-M   'P 1'
#
loop_
_entity.id
_entity.type
_entity.pdbx_description
1 polymer ?
#
loop_
_entity_poly.entity_id
_entity_poly.type
_entity_poly.pdbx_seq_one_letter_code
_entity_poly.pdbx_strand_id
1 'polypeptide(L)'
;MISNELAIRFIDKLSKAAALDRQSIQYEIQEEWRFLLVLVHVSSATDTLTLRRILESAQQIAQDLLPFRDKEYSWMVNVLQDGAVVDSVFGGNRSSPRSGEI
;
A
#
# COMPACT_ATOMS: atom_id res chain seq x y z
N MET A 1 -6.73 -11.14 10.55
CA MET A 1 -7.63 -11.02 9.38
C MET A 1 -7.62 -9.58 8.93
N ILE A 2 -7.62 -9.31 7.63
CA ILE A 2 -7.68 -7.95 7.12
C ILE A 2 -9.15 -7.59 6.98
N SER A 3 -9.64 -6.64 7.77
CA SER A 3 -11.02 -6.16 7.71
C SER A 3 -11.12 -4.86 6.90
N ASN A 4 -12.33 -4.51 6.45
CA ASN A 4 -12.59 -3.21 5.82
C ASN A 4 -12.19 -2.05 6.75
N GLU A 5 -12.45 -2.17 8.05
CA GLU A 5 -12.04 -1.15 9.02
C GLU A 5 -10.51 -0.97 9.05
N LEU A 6 -9.76 -2.07 9.01
CA LEU A 6 -8.30 -2.04 8.97
C LEU A 6 -7.79 -1.39 7.67
N ALA A 7 -8.37 -1.78 6.54
CA ALA A 7 -8.04 -1.20 5.24
C ALA A 7 -8.33 0.30 5.17
N ILE A 8 -9.50 0.73 5.67
CA ILE A 8 -9.86 2.16 5.74
C ILE A 8 -8.88 2.93 6.62
N ARG A 9 -8.53 2.40 7.80
CA ARG A 9 -7.53 3.02 8.68
C ARG A 9 -6.15 3.13 8.02
N PHE A 10 -5.74 2.11 7.26
CA PHE A 10 -4.50 2.14 6.48
C PHE A 10 -4.52 3.28 5.46
N ILE A 11 -5.60 3.36 4.66
CA ILE A 11 -5.72 4.35 3.59
C ILE A 11 -5.82 5.77 4.15
N ASP A 12 -6.56 5.97 5.24
CA ASP A 12 -6.70 7.30 5.85
C ASP A 12 -5.37 7.81 6.41
N LYS A 13 -4.53 6.90 6.95
CA LYS A 13 -3.16 7.24 7.36
C LYS A 13 -2.28 7.54 6.15
N LEU A 14 -2.35 6.73 5.10
CA LEU A 14 -1.55 6.90 3.88
C LEU A 14 -1.88 8.21 3.17
N SER A 15 -3.16 8.53 3.01
CA SER A 15 -3.63 9.78 2.41
C SER A 15 -3.06 11.00 3.14
N LYS A 16 -3.07 10.99 4.49
CA LYS A 16 -2.49 12.07 5.29
C LYS A 16 -0.96 12.14 5.18
N ALA A 17 -0.28 11.01 5.32
CA ALA A 17 1.19 10.96 5.34
C ALA A 17 1.81 11.35 3.98
N ALA A 18 1.22 10.90 2.89
CA ALA A 18 1.72 11.15 1.54
C ALA A 18 1.06 12.38 0.87
N ALA A 19 0.21 13.12 1.59
CA ALA A 19 -0.56 14.26 1.08
C ALA A 19 -1.35 13.95 -0.20
N LEU A 20 -2.03 12.80 -0.19
CA LEU A 20 -2.86 12.33 -1.30
C LEU A 20 -4.33 12.64 -1.03
N ASP A 21 -5.08 12.92 -2.10
CA ASP A 21 -6.53 12.91 -2.01
C ASP A 21 -7.02 11.48 -1.70
N ARG A 22 -7.89 11.34 -0.70
CA ARG A 22 -8.46 10.06 -0.29
C ARG A 22 -9.18 9.36 -1.44
N GLN A 23 -9.75 10.11 -2.38
CA GLN A 23 -10.45 9.58 -3.56
C GLN A 23 -9.51 8.96 -4.59
N SER A 24 -8.22 9.33 -4.57
CA SER A 24 -7.19 8.76 -5.44
C SER A 24 -6.74 7.35 -5.00
N ILE A 25 -7.19 6.89 -3.84
CA ILE A 25 -6.78 5.60 -3.26
C ILE A 25 -7.96 4.63 -3.22
N GLN A 26 -7.82 3.56 -3.98
CA GLN A 26 -8.74 2.42 -3.99
C GLN A 26 -8.11 1.23 -3.27
N TYR A 27 -8.94 0.30 -2.81
CA TYR A 27 -8.45 -0.94 -2.21
C TYR A 27 -9.37 -2.11 -2.50
N GLU A 28 -8.78 -3.29 -2.46
CA GLU A 28 -9.46 -4.57 -2.50
C GLU A 28 -8.93 -5.47 -1.41
N ILE A 29 -9.83 -6.25 -0.80
CA ILE A 29 -9.43 -7.32 0.10
C ILE A 29 -9.63 -8.64 -0.64
N GLN A 30 -8.56 -9.39 -0.80
CA GLN A 30 -8.51 -10.62 -1.59
C GLN A 30 -8.20 -11.84 -0.70
N GLU A 31 -8.24 -13.02 -1.33
CA GLU A 31 -7.83 -14.30 -0.73
C GLU A 31 -8.56 -14.69 0.57
N GLU A 32 -9.86 -14.40 0.67
CA GLU A 32 -10.64 -14.63 1.90
C GLU A 32 -10.15 -13.79 3.08
N TRP A 33 -10.06 -12.47 2.89
CA TRP A 33 -9.65 -11.52 3.94
C TRP A 33 -8.18 -11.64 4.34
N ARG A 34 -7.37 -12.12 3.40
CA ARG A 34 -5.98 -12.46 3.63
C ARG A 34 -5.00 -11.46 3.05
N PHE A 35 -5.37 -10.80 1.98
CA PHE A 35 -4.48 -9.89 1.27
C PHE A 35 -5.15 -8.53 1.06
N LEU A 36 -4.41 -7.45 1.31
CA LEU A 36 -4.84 -6.09 1.00
C LEU A 36 -4.12 -5.58 -0.25
N LEU A 37 -4.85 -5.37 -1.34
CA LEU A 37 -4.35 -4.65 -2.50
C LEU A 37 -4.79 -3.20 -2.43
N VAL A 38 -3.86 -2.26 -2.58
CA VAL A 38 -4.13 -0.82 -2.62
C VAL A 38 -3.65 -0.25 -3.95
N LEU A 39 -4.49 0.56 -4.57
CA LEU A 39 -4.21 1.22 -5.84
C LEU A 39 -4.22 2.72 -5.61
N VAL A 40 -3.09 3.38 -5.86
CA VAL A 40 -2.93 4.83 -5.71
C VAL A 40 -2.81 5.45 -7.09
N HIS A 41 -3.81 6.22 -7.50
CA HIS A 41 -3.80 6.93 -8.79
C HIS A 41 -3.09 8.27 -8.66
N VAL A 42 -2.09 8.50 -9.50
CA VAL A 42 -1.33 9.76 -9.54
C VAL A 42 -1.40 10.41 -10.93
N SER A 43 -1.11 11.71 -10.97
CA SER A 43 -1.03 12.47 -12.22
C SER A 43 0.22 12.09 -13.01
N SER A 44 0.19 12.26 -14.32
CA SER A 44 1.35 12.06 -15.17
C SER A 44 2.51 13.04 -14.91
N ALA A 45 2.23 14.14 -14.22
CA ALA A 45 3.22 15.12 -13.76
C ALA A 45 3.85 14.79 -12.39
N THR A 46 3.48 13.67 -11.76
CA THR A 46 4.01 13.31 -10.43
C THR A 46 5.50 12.94 -10.53
N ASP A 47 6.33 13.59 -9.72
CA ASP A 47 7.76 13.35 -9.69
C ASP A 47 8.16 12.10 -8.89
N THR A 48 9.38 11.61 -9.15
CA THR A 48 9.94 10.42 -8.49
C THR A 48 10.06 10.57 -6.96
N LEU A 49 10.27 11.79 -6.45
CA LEU A 49 10.34 12.03 -5.00
C LEU A 49 8.98 11.82 -4.33
N THR A 50 7.90 12.25 -4.99
CA THR A 50 6.54 12.04 -4.54
C THR A 50 6.16 10.56 -4.60
N LEU A 51 6.50 9.87 -5.69
CA LEU A 51 6.32 8.41 -5.79
C LEU A 51 7.02 7.69 -4.64
N ARG A 52 8.30 8.00 -4.41
CA ARG A 52 9.08 7.43 -3.30
C ARG A 52 8.43 7.68 -1.95
N ARG A 53 7.99 8.92 -1.68
CA ARG A 53 7.30 9.27 -0.43
C ARG A 53 6.03 8.44 -0.20
N ILE A 54 5.24 8.19 -1.25
CA ILE A 54 4.02 7.38 -1.18
C ILE A 54 4.38 5.97 -0.70
N LEU A 55 5.38 5.36 -1.31
CA LEU A 55 5.75 3.98 -1.05
C LEU A 55 6.41 3.82 0.32
N GLU A 56 7.32 4.72 0.70
CA GLU A 56 7.94 4.75 2.04
C GLU A 56 6.88 4.92 3.13
N SER A 57 5.92 5.83 2.92
CA SER A 57 4.80 6.02 3.86
C SER A 57 3.94 4.76 3.96
N ALA A 58 3.60 4.14 2.82
CA ALA A 58 2.81 2.92 2.79
C ALA A 58 3.51 1.79 3.56
N GLN A 59 4.81 1.62 3.37
CA GLN A 59 5.60 0.61 4.07
C GLN A 59 5.63 0.84 5.58
N GLN A 60 5.93 2.06 6.03
CA GLN A 60 5.97 2.38 7.46
C GLN A 60 4.61 2.15 8.12
N ILE A 61 3.54 2.62 7.51
CA ILE A 61 2.17 2.46 8.04
C ILE A 61 1.77 0.98 8.06
N ALA A 62 2.13 0.22 7.03
CA ALA A 62 1.80 -1.19 6.92
C ALA A 62 2.52 -2.02 7.99
N GLN A 63 3.79 -1.73 8.28
CA GLN A 63 4.56 -2.40 9.33
C GLN A 63 3.90 -2.26 10.71
N ASP A 64 3.29 -1.11 10.99
CA ASP A 64 2.62 -0.85 12.27
C ASP A 64 1.20 -1.43 12.35
N LEU A 65 0.50 -1.53 11.20
CA LEU A 65 -0.95 -1.74 11.18
C LEU A 65 -1.37 -3.10 10.62
N LEU A 66 -0.67 -3.61 9.61
CA LEU A 66 -1.09 -4.79 8.87
C LEU A 66 -0.44 -6.07 9.43
N PRO A 67 -1.17 -7.19 9.44
CA PRO A 67 -0.67 -8.42 10.04
C PRO A 67 0.46 -9.04 9.21
N PHE A 68 1.47 -9.60 9.89
CA PHE A 68 2.46 -10.48 9.27
C PHE A 68 1.93 -11.91 9.14
N ARG A 69 2.39 -12.60 8.10
CA ARG A 69 2.02 -13.98 7.76
C ARG A 69 3.25 -14.80 7.47
N ASP A 70 3.16 -16.09 7.72
CA ASP A 70 4.26 -16.99 7.40
C ASP A 70 4.22 -17.33 5.91
N LYS A 71 5.34 -17.10 5.21
CA LYS A 71 5.57 -17.44 3.80
C LYS A 71 4.69 -16.75 2.75
N GLU A 72 3.68 -15.97 3.14
CA GLU A 72 2.79 -15.23 2.25
C GLU A 72 2.90 -13.71 2.49
N TYR A 73 2.69 -12.91 1.45
CA TYR A 73 2.48 -11.47 1.62
C TYR A 73 1.07 -11.20 2.15
N SER A 74 0.90 -10.11 2.90
CA SER A 74 -0.41 -9.71 3.39
C SER A 74 -0.91 -8.41 2.77
N TRP A 75 -0.05 -7.68 2.05
CA TRP A 75 -0.42 -6.43 1.42
C TRP A 75 0.50 -6.04 0.25
N MET A 76 -0.05 -5.20 -0.64
CA MET A 76 0.66 -4.54 -1.73
C MET A 76 0.01 -3.18 -2.02
N VAL A 77 0.85 -2.19 -2.33
CA VAL A 77 0.43 -0.88 -2.84
C VAL A 77 1.03 -0.69 -4.22
N ASN A 78 0.18 -0.50 -5.21
CA ASN A 78 0.58 -0.13 -6.56
C ASN A 78 0.31 1.35 -6.78
N VAL A 79 1.27 2.05 -7.38
CA VAL A 79 1.07 3.42 -7.85
C VAL A 79 0.80 3.38 -9.35
N LEU A 80 -0.31 3.99 -9.77
CA LEU A 80 -0.81 3.96 -11.13
C LEU A 80 -0.74 5.35 -11.74
N GLN A 81 -0.19 5.42 -12.95
CA GLN A 81 -0.18 6.60 -13.78
C GLN A 81 -0.84 6.25 -15.12
N ASP A 82 -1.89 6.98 -15.50
CA ASP A 82 -2.66 6.73 -16.73
C ASP A 82 -3.15 5.27 -16.86
N GLY A 83 -3.46 4.63 -15.72
CA GLY A 83 -3.95 3.25 -15.64
C GLY A 83 -2.86 2.16 -15.68
N ALA A 84 -1.59 2.54 -15.88
CA ALA A 84 -0.46 1.62 -15.81
C ALA A 84 0.23 1.69 -14.43
N VAL A 85 0.68 0.55 -13.92
CA VAL A 85 1.51 0.51 -12.70
C VAL A 85 2.89 1.06 -13.03
N VAL A 86 3.29 2.12 -12.34
CA VAL A 86 4.61 2.75 -12.49
C VAL A 86 5.56 2.40 -11.36
N ASP A 87 5.04 2.09 -10.17
CA ASP A 87 5.83 1.66 -9.03
C ASP A 87 4.99 0.84 -8.05
N SER A 88 5.63 0.08 -7.16
CA SER A 88 4.95 -0.80 -6.21
C SER A 88 5.76 -1.07 -4.96
N VAL A 89 5.06 -1.29 -3.85
CA VAL A 89 5.63 -1.73 -2.58
C VAL A 89 4.73 -2.82 -1.99
N PHE A 90 5.32 -3.81 -1.31
CA PHE A 90 4.57 -4.94 -0.76
C PHE A 90 5.25 -5.48 0.50
N GLY A 91 4.53 -6.27 1.29
CA GLY A 91 5.11 -6.81 2.52
C GLY A 91 4.18 -7.72 3.31
N GLY A 92 4.53 -7.87 4.59
CA GLY A 92 3.77 -8.69 5.52
C GLY A 92 4.13 -10.17 5.50
N ASN A 93 5.22 -10.56 4.84
CA ASN A 93 5.76 -11.93 4.92
C ASN A 93 6.81 -12.02 6.03
N ARG A 94 6.55 -12.82 7.07
CA ARG A 94 7.43 -13.03 8.22
C ARG A 94 8.74 -13.73 7.83
N SER A 95 8.72 -14.57 6.80
CA SER A 95 9.92 -15.24 6.29
C SER A 95 10.79 -14.32 5.43
N SER A 96 10.27 -13.16 5.03
CA SER A 96 10.99 -12.14 4.28
C SER A 96 10.49 -10.75 4.70
N PRO A 97 10.78 -10.33 5.95
CA PRO A 97 10.20 -9.13 6.55
C PRO A 97 10.64 -7.84 5.86
N ARG A 98 11.74 -7.92 5.09
CA ARG A 98 12.31 -6.84 4.27
C ARG A 98 11.96 -6.92 2.78
N SER A 99 11.07 -7.85 2.39
CA SER A 99 10.60 -7.89 1.00
C SER A 99 9.92 -6.57 0.65
N GLY A 100 10.24 -6.02 -0.52
CA GLY A 100 9.65 -4.78 -1.01
C GLY A 100 10.15 -3.51 -0.32
N GLU A 101 11.18 -3.55 0.54
CA GLU A 101 11.85 -2.33 1.05
C GLU A 101 12.50 -1.51 -0.07
N ILE A 102 12.41 -0.17 0.04
CA ILE A 102 12.87 0.86 -0.93
C ILE A 102 13.78 1.88 -0.24
#